data_AF-A0A2E2MRD9-F1
#
_entry.id   AF-A0A2E2MRD9-F1
#
_cell.length_a   1.000
_cell.length_b   1.000
_cell.length_c   1.000
_cell.angle_alpha   90.00
_cell.angle_beta   90.00
_cell.angle_gamma   90.00
#
_symmetry.space_group_name_H-M   'P 1'
#
loop_
_entity.id
_entity.type
_entity.pdbx_description
1 polymer ?
#
loop_
_entity_poly.entity_id
_entity_poly.type
_entity_poly.pdbx_seq_one_letter_code
_entity_poly.pdbx_strand_id
1 'polypeptide(L)'
;MAVVLPGDGVLELVRTATDRVVIAAPYIKSPTLRRILDAVPETVSECICVTRWLPEDILTGVCDLEILENIAGARGGHLLVHPHLHAKYYSNGRDSLVGSANLTARGLGWHTPSNVELLVSLPAEFAGLAEWEHALLSSAVRATEELRDHIRRQVDALRENESPHRLPEVEDDTAIEVEQTLWVPHCPTPDRLWQVYRGRGSDTMVSSAFEAAQEDLAALSPPQGLTQDLFTAYVAGIMKQMPLLTEIDKLAAAGLTDTQAHEFLTDNLGDTVAEGGHAQVWRVVKLWLVHFFPGSYRLETGQEVLVKGRELPPR
;
A
#
# COMPACT_ATOMS: atom_id res chain seq x y z
N MET A 1 9.66 19.14 -13.75
CA MET A 1 8.50 19.34 -12.86
C MET A 1 8.53 18.20 -11.86
N ALA A 2 8.56 18.47 -10.56
CA ALA A 2 8.46 17.41 -9.56
C ALA A 2 7.08 16.75 -9.69
N VAL A 3 7.03 15.42 -9.62
CA VAL A 3 5.77 14.68 -9.57
C VAL A 3 5.15 14.98 -8.20
N VAL A 4 4.03 15.69 -8.19
CA VAL A 4 3.26 15.94 -6.96
C VAL A 4 2.59 14.62 -6.59
N LEU A 5 2.85 14.13 -5.37
CA LEU A 5 2.19 12.92 -4.88
C LEU A 5 0.68 13.19 -4.72
N PRO A 6 -0.19 12.21 -5.00
CA PRO A 6 -1.63 12.40 -4.83
C PRO A 6 -2.01 12.95 -3.46
N GLY A 7 -1.37 12.45 -2.40
CA GLY A 7 -1.60 12.90 -1.03
C GLY A 7 -1.22 14.36 -0.78
N ASP A 8 -0.14 14.85 -1.38
CA ASP A 8 0.26 16.26 -1.25
C ASP A 8 -0.76 17.16 -1.93
N GLY A 9 -1.28 16.75 -3.09
CA GLY A 9 -2.37 17.44 -3.76
C GLY A 9 -3.65 17.50 -2.91
N VAL A 10 -4.03 16.40 -2.25
CA VAL A 10 -5.19 16.39 -1.34
C VAL A 10 -4.96 17.29 -0.13
N LEU A 11 -3.75 17.30 0.45
CA LEU A 11 -3.39 18.19 1.56
C LEU A 11 -3.46 19.67 1.16
N GLU A 12 -2.94 20.03 -0.01
CA GLU A 12 -3.04 21.38 -0.56
C GLU A 12 -4.51 21.79 -0.78
N LEU A 13 -5.32 20.88 -1.33
CA LEU A 13 -6.74 21.12 -1.55
C LEU A 13 -7.48 21.43 -0.25
N VAL A 14 -7.34 20.58 0.78
CA VAL A 14 -8.11 20.76 2.03
C VAL A 14 -7.65 21.97 2.84
N ARG A 15 -6.37 22.35 2.78
CA ARG A 15 -5.84 23.55 3.47
C ARG A 15 -6.44 24.85 2.93
N THR A 16 -6.94 24.85 1.70
CA THR A 16 -7.57 26.02 1.06
C THR A 16 -9.08 26.06 1.24
N ALA A 17 -9.66 25.07 1.93
CA ALA A 17 -11.09 25.02 2.20
C ALA A 17 -11.54 26.19 3.09
N THR A 18 -12.65 26.84 2.71
CA THR A 18 -13.18 27.99 3.46
C THR A 18 -14.46 27.70 4.23
N ASP A 19 -15.19 26.64 3.87
CA ASP A 19 -16.50 26.35 4.46
C ASP A 19 -16.78 24.86 4.62
N ARG A 20 -16.62 24.06 3.56
CA ARG A 20 -16.85 22.61 3.60
C ARG A 20 -15.73 21.81 2.97
N VAL A 21 -15.53 20.60 3.47
CA VAL A 21 -14.68 19.57 2.85
C VAL A 21 -15.50 18.31 2.61
N VAL A 22 -15.39 17.74 1.41
CA VAL A 22 -15.99 16.44 1.06
C VAL A 22 -14.88 15.47 0.68
N ILE A 23 -14.81 14.33 1.36
CA ILE A 23 -13.88 13.24 1.09
C ILE A 23 -14.71 12.00 0.77
N ALA A 24 -14.62 11.48 -0.44
CA ALA A 24 -15.31 10.27 -0.84
C ALA A 24 -14.33 9.28 -1.47
N ALA A 25 -14.15 8.12 -0.86
CA ALA A 25 -13.38 7.02 -1.42
C ALA A 25 -13.92 5.69 -0.84
N PRO A 26 -13.96 4.59 -1.61
CA PRO A 26 -14.42 3.32 -1.08
C PRO A 26 -13.52 2.75 -0.01
N TYR A 27 -12.21 3.05 -0.07
CA TYR A 27 -11.21 2.56 0.88
C TYR A 27 -10.60 3.73 1.63
N ILE A 28 -10.76 3.70 2.96
CA ILE A 28 -10.29 4.75 3.86
C ILE A 28 -9.68 4.10 5.11
N LYS A 29 -8.42 4.46 5.39
CA LYS A 29 -7.71 4.04 6.60
C LYS A 29 -7.61 5.19 7.60
N SER A 30 -7.70 4.86 8.87
CA SER A 30 -7.75 5.81 9.98
C SER A 30 -6.54 6.74 10.06
N PRO A 31 -5.29 6.25 9.96
CA PRO A 31 -4.11 7.13 9.98
C PRO A 31 -4.11 8.15 8.85
N THR A 32 -4.50 7.71 7.64
CA THR A 32 -4.56 8.56 6.45
C THR A 32 -5.66 9.62 6.58
N LEU A 33 -6.84 9.24 7.07
CA LEU A 33 -7.93 10.18 7.30
C LEU A 33 -7.54 11.24 8.34
N ARG A 34 -6.96 10.84 9.49
CA ARG A 34 -6.51 11.79 10.52
C ARG A 34 -5.56 12.83 9.96
N ARG A 35 -4.55 12.40 9.21
CA ARG A 35 -3.59 13.31 8.57
C ARG A 35 -4.25 14.34 7.64
N ILE A 36 -5.30 13.96 6.93
CA ILE A 36 -6.08 14.89 6.11
C ILE A 36 -6.90 15.84 6.99
N LEU A 37 -7.60 15.33 8.01
CA LEU A 37 -8.42 16.14 8.92
C LEU A 37 -7.58 17.16 9.69
N ASP A 38 -6.36 16.80 10.11
CA ASP A 38 -5.42 17.71 10.79
C ASP A 38 -4.96 18.88 9.91
N ALA A 39 -5.09 18.75 8.59
CA ALA A 39 -4.78 19.80 7.63
C ALA A 39 -5.99 20.68 7.27
N VAL A 40 -7.20 20.32 7.72
CA VAL A 40 -8.42 21.10 7.48
C VAL A 40 -8.42 22.36 8.36
N PRO A 41 -8.60 23.57 7.80
CA PRO A 41 -8.64 24.80 8.59
C PRO A 41 -9.80 24.82 9.60
N GLU A 42 -9.57 25.40 10.77
CA GLU A 42 -10.61 25.56 11.82
C GLU A 42 -11.83 26.37 11.36
N THR A 43 -11.69 27.16 10.28
CA THR A 43 -12.77 27.93 9.66
C THR A 43 -13.80 27.08 8.93
N VAL A 44 -13.43 25.85 8.56
CA VAL A 44 -14.34 24.90 7.89
C VAL A 44 -15.44 24.49 8.88
N SER A 45 -16.69 24.68 8.47
CA SER A 45 -17.87 24.44 9.28
C SER A 45 -18.36 22.99 9.18
N GLU A 46 -18.04 22.31 8.08
CA GLU A 46 -18.54 20.99 7.74
C GLU A 46 -17.46 20.10 7.10
N CYS A 47 -17.31 18.88 7.62
CA CYS A 47 -16.41 17.86 7.08
C CYS A 47 -17.21 16.58 6.80
N ILE A 48 -17.44 16.29 5.52
CA ILE A 48 -18.22 15.13 5.08
C ILE A 48 -17.27 14.06 4.55
N CYS A 49 -17.31 12.87 5.13
CA CYS A 49 -16.60 11.70 4.65
C CYS A 49 -17.62 10.67 4.14
N VAL A 50 -17.44 10.16 2.92
CA VAL A 50 -18.28 9.10 2.33
C VAL A 50 -17.41 7.89 2.01
N THR A 51 -17.76 6.74 2.56
CA THR A 51 -17.01 5.49 2.34
C THR A 51 -17.90 4.31 1.97
N ARG A 52 -17.27 3.18 1.65
CA ARG A 52 -17.92 1.88 1.74
C ARG A 52 -17.64 1.23 3.09
N TRP A 53 -18.67 0.60 3.63
CA TRP A 53 -18.59 -0.27 4.79
C TRP A 53 -19.23 -1.61 4.45
N LEU A 54 -18.54 -2.37 3.61
CA LEU A 54 -18.88 -3.77 3.34
C LEU A 54 -18.11 -4.65 4.33
N PRO A 55 -18.71 -5.71 4.91
CA PRO A 55 -18.00 -6.61 5.81
C PRO A 55 -16.69 -7.14 5.24
N GLU A 56 -16.63 -7.39 3.93
CA GLU A 56 -15.44 -7.89 3.23
C GLU A 56 -14.31 -6.84 3.17
N ASP A 57 -14.65 -5.56 3.02
CA ASP A 57 -13.68 -4.46 3.00
C ASP A 57 -13.04 -4.26 4.39
N ILE A 58 -13.84 -4.43 5.44
CA ILE A 58 -13.35 -4.38 6.83
C ILE A 58 -12.52 -5.63 7.15
N LEU A 59 -12.98 -6.80 6.73
CA LEU A 59 -12.30 -8.08 6.95
C LEU A 59 -10.91 -8.10 6.32
N THR A 60 -10.79 -7.60 5.09
CA THR A 60 -9.52 -7.49 4.36
C THR A 60 -8.63 -6.34 4.83
N GLY A 61 -9.14 -5.49 5.72
CA GLY A 61 -8.38 -4.38 6.29
C GLY A 61 -8.11 -3.26 5.29
N VAL A 62 -8.89 -3.10 4.22
CA VAL A 62 -8.78 -1.93 3.32
C VAL A 62 -9.61 -0.73 3.80
N CYS A 63 -10.51 -0.96 4.76
CA CYS A 63 -11.29 0.05 5.47
C CYS A 63 -11.21 -0.16 6.98
N ASP A 64 -11.17 0.94 7.73
CA ASP A 64 -11.23 0.91 9.19
C ASP A 64 -12.61 1.38 9.67
N LEU A 65 -13.16 0.76 10.71
CA LEU A 65 -14.40 1.22 11.34
C LEU A 65 -14.16 2.44 12.22
N GLU A 66 -12.92 2.59 12.70
CA GLU A 66 -12.39 3.63 13.59
C GLU A 66 -12.41 5.03 12.94
N ILE A 67 -12.67 5.10 11.64
CA ILE A 67 -12.86 6.36 10.92
C ILE A 67 -14.10 7.12 11.41
N LEU A 68 -15.07 6.43 12.03
CA LEU A 68 -16.26 7.05 12.60
C LEU A 68 -15.89 7.99 13.74
N GLU A 69 -14.96 7.59 14.60
CA GLU A 69 -14.48 8.40 15.71
C GLU A 69 -13.60 9.55 15.20
N ASN A 70 -12.73 9.28 14.22
CA ASN A 70 -11.86 10.30 13.62
C ASN A 70 -12.68 11.45 13.02
N ILE A 71 -13.71 11.14 12.23
CA ILE A 71 -14.56 12.16 11.61
C ILE A 71 -15.52 12.80 12.61
N ALA A 72 -16.05 12.07 13.60
CA ALA A 72 -16.86 12.66 14.66
C ALA A 72 -16.08 13.68 15.51
N GLY A 73 -14.75 13.53 15.61
CA GLY A 73 -13.85 14.50 16.23
C GLY A 73 -13.62 15.77 15.40
N ALA A 74 -13.92 15.76 14.09
CA ALA A 74 -13.81 16.92 13.23
C ALA A 74 -15.01 17.87 13.38
N ARG A 75 -14.78 19.16 13.15
CA ARG A 75 -15.83 20.18 13.22
C ARG A 75 -16.87 19.94 12.13
N GLY A 76 -18.14 19.80 12.54
CA GLY A 76 -19.23 19.45 11.61
C GLY A 76 -19.02 18.11 10.91
N GLY A 77 -18.37 17.17 11.61
CA GLY A 77 -18.02 15.87 11.08
C GLY A 77 -19.22 14.98 10.77
N HIS A 78 -19.30 14.49 9.53
CA HIS A 78 -20.33 13.58 9.06
C HIS A 78 -19.70 12.41 8.33
N LEU A 79 -19.90 11.20 8.84
CA LEU A 79 -19.61 9.98 8.09
C LEU A 79 -20.86 9.46 7.42
N LEU A 80 -20.77 9.25 6.12
CA LEU A 80 -21.79 8.64 5.28
C LEU A 80 -21.24 7.34 4.67
N VAL A 81 -22.14 6.39 4.46
CA VAL A 81 -21.84 5.07 3.87
C VAL A 81 -22.66 4.91 2.62
N HIS A 82 -22.00 4.54 1.53
CA HIS A 82 -22.66 4.21 0.27
C HIS A 82 -22.09 2.91 -0.30
N PRO A 83 -22.85 1.79 -0.33
CA PRO A 83 -22.32 0.46 -0.65
C PRO A 83 -21.80 0.33 -2.08
N HIS A 84 -22.27 1.17 -3.00
CA HIS A 84 -21.81 1.18 -4.39
C HIS A 84 -20.80 2.30 -4.69
N LEU A 85 -20.24 2.97 -3.68
CA LEU A 85 -19.19 3.96 -3.90
C LEU A 85 -17.96 3.28 -4.51
N HIS A 86 -17.44 3.85 -5.60
CA HIS A 86 -16.18 3.42 -6.19
C HIS A 86 -15.31 4.61 -6.62
N ALA A 87 -15.92 5.78 -6.80
CA ALA A 87 -15.23 7.02 -7.09
C ALA A 87 -14.28 7.41 -5.96
N LYS A 88 -13.21 8.14 -6.32
CA LYS A 88 -12.34 8.83 -5.37
C LYS A 88 -12.39 10.31 -5.70
N TYR A 89 -12.88 11.07 -4.75
CA TYR A 89 -13.29 12.45 -4.89
C TYR A 89 -12.95 13.19 -3.62
N TYR A 90 -12.21 14.29 -3.77
CA TYR A 90 -11.84 15.18 -2.68
C TYR A 90 -12.24 16.59 -3.09
N SER A 91 -12.88 17.35 -2.21
CA SER A 91 -13.37 18.70 -2.53
C SER A 91 -13.23 19.64 -1.35
N ASN A 92 -12.86 20.88 -1.63
CA ASN A 92 -12.84 21.99 -0.67
C ASN A 92 -14.07 22.92 -0.84
N GLY A 93 -15.06 22.48 -1.64
CA GLY A 93 -16.25 23.23 -2.01
C GLY A 93 -16.09 24.17 -3.22
N ARG A 94 -14.87 24.39 -3.73
CA ARG A 94 -14.58 25.22 -4.92
C ARG A 94 -13.78 24.49 -5.99
N ASP A 95 -12.82 23.69 -5.56
CA ASP A 95 -11.97 22.86 -6.38
C ASP A 95 -12.16 21.41 -5.93
N SER A 96 -11.90 20.49 -6.84
CA SER A 96 -12.00 19.06 -6.56
C SER A 96 -10.85 18.29 -7.19
N LEU A 97 -10.42 17.23 -6.52
CA LEU A 97 -9.52 16.23 -7.06
C LEU A 97 -10.29 14.93 -7.28
N VAL A 98 -10.21 14.40 -8.49
CA VAL A 98 -10.90 13.17 -8.88
C VAL A 98 -9.93 12.20 -9.53
N GLY A 99 -10.06 10.92 -9.24
CA GLY A 99 -9.26 9.91 -9.93
C GLY A 99 -9.27 8.55 -9.28
N SER A 100 -8.10 7.93 -9.19
CA SER A 100 -7.93 6.53 -8.79
C SER A 100 -7.43 6.33 -7.35
N ALA A 101 -6.80 7.36 -6.77
CA ALA A 101 -6.20 7.30 -5.43
C ALA A 101 -7.26 7.16 -4.32
N ASN A 102 -7.24 6.03 -3.59
CA ASN A 102 -8.03 5.88 -2.36
C ASN A 102 -7.39 6.64 -1.19
N LEU A 103 -8.14 6.85 -0.10
CA LEU A 103 -7.62 7.49 1.12
C LEU A 103 -6.86 6.47 2.00
N THR A 104 -5.78 5.92 1.44
CA THR A 104 -4.84 5.00 2.10
C THR A 104 -3.41 5.47 1.87
N ALA A 105 -2.45 5.10 2.72
CA ALA A 105 -1.07 5.55 2.56
C ALA A 105 -0.48 5.15 1.19
N ARG A 106 -0.76 3.93 0.73
CA ARG A 106 -0.39 3.43 -0.61
C ARG A 106 -1.08 4.18 -1.76
N GLY A 107 -2.35 4.52 -1.60
CA GLY A 107 -3.11 5.25 -2.61
C GLY A 107 -2.69 6.71 -2.73
N LEU A 108 -2.23 7.31 -1.63
CA LEU A 108 -1.82 8.71 -1.60
C LEU A 108 -0.33 8.95 -1.87
N GLY A 109 0.46 7.91 -2.14
CA GLY A 109 1.89 8.08 -2.36
C GLY A 109 2.70 8.22 -1.06
N TRP A 110 2.08 7.97 0.10
CA TRP A 110 2.72 8.16 1.40
C TRP A 110 3.42 6.93 1.93
N HIS A 111 3.28 5.76 1.31
CA HIS A 111 3.93 4.50 1.71
C HIS A 111 4.88 3.99 0.62
N THR A 112 5.89 3.19 0.94
CA THR A 112 6.76 2.57 -0.07
C THR A 112 6.66 1.04 -0.01
N PRO A 113 6.31 0.36 -1.12
CA PRO A 113 5.87 0.90 -2.40
C PRO A 113 4.46 1.52 -2.29
N SER A 114 4.22 2.50 -3.17
CA SER A 114 2.91 3.12 -3.38
C SER A 114 2.29 2.68 -4.70
N ASN A 115 0.97 2.84 -4.80
CA ASN A 115 0.25 2.64 -6.05
C ASN A 115 0.61 3.74 -7.06
N VAL A 116 0.57 3.40 -8.35
CA VAL A 116 0.62 4.39 -9.43
C VAL A 116 -0.79 4.95 -9.63
N GLU A 117 -1.04 6.13 -9.05
CA GLU A 117 -2.37 6.73 -8.99
C GLU A 117 -2.40 8.07 -9.74
N LEU A 118 -3.59 8.45 -10.20
CA LEU A 118 -3.85 9.73 -10.84
C LEU A 118 -4.92 10.48 -10.05
N LEU A 119 -4.68 11.78 -9.80
CA LEU A 119 -5.70 12.74 -9.41
C LEU A 119 -5.66 13.92 -10.37
N VAL A 120 -6.82 14.30 -10.90
CA VAL A 120 -6.99 15.48 -11.75
C VAL A 120 -7.77 16.54 -11.00
N SER A 121 -7.30 17.79 -11.10
CA SER A 121 -8.00 18.94 -10.56
C SER A 121 -9.14 19.34 -11.50
N LEU A 122 -10.34 19.47 -10.95
CA LEU A 122 -11.53 19.94 -11.63
C LEU A 122 -12.10 21.15 -10.85
N PRO A 123 -12.52 22.22 -11.56
CA PRO A 123 -13.21 23.33 -10.92
C PRO A 123 -14.64 22.93 -10.53
N ALA A 124 -15.23 23.60 -9.53
CA ALA A 124 -16.60 23.32 -9.08
C ALA A 124 -17.65 23.49 -10.19
N GLU A 125 -17.43 24.38 -11.16
CA GLU A 125 -18.32 24.57 -12.31
C GLU A 125 -18.22 23.47 -13.38
N PHE A 126 -17.39 22.44 -13.17
CA PHE A 126 -17.32 21.31 -14.10
C PHE A 126 -18.70 20.65 -14.23
N ALA A 127 -19.23 20.64 -15.46
CA ALA A 127 -20.60 20.22 -15.73
C ALA A 127 -20.87 18.79 -15.23
N GLY A 128 -21.93 18.62 -14.43
CA GLY A 128 -22.33 17.33 -13.87
C GLY A 128 -21.67 16.97 -12.54
N LEU A 129 -20.63 17.69 -12.11
CA LEU A 129 -19.90 17.37 -10.87
C LEU A 129 -20.76 17.67 -9.63
N ALA A 130 -21.42 18.83 -9.61
CA ALA A 130 -22.29 19.23 -8.51
C ALA A 130 -23.52 18.31 -8.40
N GLU A 131 -24.13 17.93 -9.53
CA GLU A 131 -25.24 16.99 -9.57
C GLU A 131 -24.83 15.60 -9.09
N TRP A 132 -23.62 15.15 -9.46
CA TRP A 132 -23.06 13.90 -8.98
C TRP A 132 -22.77 13.91 -7.48
N GLU A 133 -22.14 14.98 -6.95
CA GLU A 133 -21.91 15.14 -5.51
C GLU A 133 -23.24 15.11 -4.76
N HIS A 134 -24.23 15.86 -5.22
CA HIS A 134 -25.56 15.87 -4.62
C HIS A 134 -26.21 14.47 -4.65
N ALA A 135 -26.14 13.77 -5.78
CA ALA A 135 -26.65 12.40 -5.89
C ALA A 135 -25.98 11.47 -4.88
N LEU A 136 -24.64 11.49 -4.79
CA LEU A 136 -23.87 10.70 -3.83
C LEU A 136 -24.30 10.97 -2.38
N LEU A 137 -24.36 12.24 -1.99
CA LEU A 137 -24.70 12.64 -0.62
C LEU A 137 -26.15 12.31 -0.26
N SER A 138 -27.08 12.45 -1.22
CA SER A 138 -28.50 12.15 -1.01
C SER A 138 -28.82 10.65 -0.94
N SER A 139 -28.00 9.80 -1.58
CA SER A 139 -28.18 8.35 -1.58
C SER A 139 -27.37 7.64 -0.50
N ALA A 140 -26.43 8.33 0.16
CA ALA A 140 -25.62 7.77 1.23
C ALA A 140 -26.38 7.75 2.57
N VAL A 141 -26.09 6.75 3.40
CA VAL A 141 -26.69 6.57 4.72
C VAL A 141 -25.73 7.07 5.78
N ARG A 142 -26.22 7.81 6.78
CA ARG A 142 -25.37 8.25 7.90
C ARG A 142 -24.83 7.05 8.66
N ALA A 143 -23.51 7.02 8.88
CA ALA A 143 -22.90 6.04 9.76
C ALA A 143 -23.24 6.37 11.22
N THR A 144 -23.69 5.35 11.95
CA THR A 144 -23.96 5.42 13.38
C THR A 144 -23.20 4.32 14.10
N GLU A 145 -23.12 4.41 15.43
CA GLU A 145 -22.53 3.36 16.27
C GLU A 145 -23.26 2.02 16.05
N GLU A 146 -24.59 2.05 15.90
CA GLU A 146 -25.38 0.85 15.63
C GLU A 146 -25.01 0.20 14.28
N LEU A 147 -24.79 1.01 13.24
CA LEU A 147 -24.34 0.52 11.94
C LEU A 147 -22.93 -0.09 12.04
N ARG A 148 -22.01 0.61 12.70
CA ARG A 148 -20.63 0.14 12.95
C ARG A 148 -20.65 -1.23 13.66
N ASP A 149 -21.43 -1.35 14.72
CA ASP A 149 -21.53 -2.56 15.53
C ASP A 149 -22.28 -3.69 14.79
N HIS A 150 -23.19 -3.34 13.88
CA HIS A 150 -23.80 -4.32 12.97
C HIS A 150 -22.76 -4.92 12.01
N ILE A 151 -21.97 -4.07 11.34
CA ILE A 151 -20.92 -4.53 10.40
C ILE A 151 -19.86 -5.34 11.13
N ARG A 152 -19.43 -4.90 12.33
CA ARG A 152 -18.46 -5.63 13.14
C ARG A 152 -18.93 -7.05 13.44
N ARG A 153 -20.20 -7.24 13.83
CA ARG A 153 -20.78 -8.59 14.02
C ARG A 153 -20.80 -9.42 12.75
N GLN A 154 -21.03 -8.81 11.58
CA GLN A 154 -20.96 -9.53 10.29
C GLN A 154 -19.52 -9.95 9.98
N VAL A 155 -18.54 -9.08 10.22
CA VAL A 155 -17.10 -9.39 10.07
C VAL A 155 -16.71 -10.55 10.99
N ASP A 156 -17.14 -10.52 12.26
CA ASP A 156 -16.84 -11.60 13.22
C ASP A 156 -17.48 -12.93 12.79
N ALA A 157 -18.73 -12.91 12.31
CA ALA A 157 -19.38 -14.11 11.76
C ALA A 157 -18.69 -14.64 10.49
N LEU A 158 -18.15 -13.76 9.63
CA LEU A 158 -17.36 -14.17 8.47
C LEU A 158 -16.04 -14.83 8.91
N ARG A 159 -15.36 -14.25 9.91
CA ARG A 159 -14.14 -14.82 10.51
C ARG A 159 -14.36 -16.21 11.08
N GLU A 160 -15.51 -16.46 11.72
CA GLU A 160 -15.86 -17.76 12.29
C GLU A 160 -16.16 -18.83 11.23
N ASN A 161 -16.68 -18.43 10.06
CA ASN A 161 -17.02 -19.34 8.97
C ASN A 161 -15.82 -19.64 8.04
N GLU A 162 -14.76 -18.82 8.08
CA GLU A 162 -13.49 -19.13 7.42
C GLU A 162 -12.68 -20.13 8.26
N SER A 163 -12.41 -21.33 7.69
CA SER A 163 -11.48 -22.31 8.29
C SER A 163 -10.15 -21.63 8.66
N PRO A 164 -9.41 -22.06 9.71
CA PRO A 164 -8.38 -21.29 10.41
C PRO A 164 -7.18 -20.97 9.51
N HIS A 165 -7.35 -19.97 8.67
CA HIS A 165 -6.33 -19.22 7.96
C HIS A 165 -6.40 -17.85 8.63
N ARG A 166 -5.76 -17.77 9.80
CA ARG A 166 -5.79 -16.59 10.66
C ARG A 166 -5.33 -15.37 9.86
N LEU A 167 -6.21 -14.39 9.79
CA LEU A 167 -5.95 -13.03 9.35
C LEU A 167 -4.75 -12.47 10.13
N PRO A 168 -3.65 -12.07 9.46
CA PRO A 168 -2.69 -11.17 10.08
C PRO A 168 -3.35 -9.80 10.23
N GLU A 169 -3.18 -9.18 11.39
CA GLU A 169 -3.47 -7.76 11.59
C GLU A 169 -2.67 -6.94 10.56
N VAL A 170 -3.34 -6.05 9.83
CA VAL A 170 -2.67 -5.03 9.03
C VAL A 170 -2.04 -4.07 10.05
N GLU A 171 -0.72 -4.12 10.19
CA GLU A 171 0.02 -3.25 11.10
C GLU A 171 -0.29 -1.76 10.82
N ASP A 172 -0.39 -1.02 11.92
CA ASP A 172 -0.77 0.40 11.99
C ASP A 172 0.18 1.25 11.14
N ASP A 173 -0.36 1.98 10.16
CA ASP A 173 0.34 2.91 9.26
C ASP A 173 0.81 4.18 10.04
N THR A 174 1.52 4.01 11.16
CA THR A 174 2.09 5.11 11.95
C THR A 174 3.59 5.22 11.72
N ALA A 175 3.96 6.14 10.81
CA ALA A 175 5.11 7.05 10.86
C ALA A 175 5.70 7.20 9.47
N ILE A 176 5.56 8.37 8.82
CA ILE A 176 6.30 8.62 7.59
C ILE A 176 6.71 10.10 7.40
N GLU A 177 8.00 10.36 7.62
CA GLU A 177 8.80 11.25 6.75
C GLU A 177 9.32 10.37 5.58
N VAL A 178 8.98 10.67 4.31
CA VAL A 178 9.49 9.90 3.14
C VAL A 178 10.57 10.70 2.43
N GLU A 179 11.81 10.21 2.44
CA GLU A 179 12.69 10.32 1.27
C GLU A 179 12.29 9.22 0.27
N GLN A 180 12.15 9.57 -1.01
CA GLN A 180 11.68 8.70 -2.09
C GLN A 180 12.62 7.49 -2.28
N THR A 181 12.42 6.44 -1.49
CA THR A 181 13.23 5.23 -1.55
C THR A 181 12.58 4.21 -2.48
N LEU A 182 13.39 3.60 -3.35
CA LEU A 182 13.00 2.44 -4.13
C LEU A 182 12.86 1.26 -3.14
N TRP A 183 11.73 0.54 -3.14
CA TRP A 183 11.61 -0.66 -2.29
C TRP A 183 12.62 -1.72 -2.74
N VAL A 184 13.38 -2.26 -1.79
CA VAL A 184 14.29 -3.40 -1.96
C VAL A 184 13.96 -4.45 -0.90
N PRO A 185 14.09 -5.76 -1.21
CA PRO A 185 13.85 -6.79 -0.21
C PRO A 185 14.86 -6.72 0.94
N HIS A 186 14.38 -6.84 2.18
CA HIS A 186 15.19 -6.77 3.39
C HIS A 186 15.36 -8.14 4.08
N CYS A 187 14.40 -9.05 3.93
CA CYS A 187 14.37 -10.35 4.59
C CYS A 187 15.47 -11.28 4.04
N PRO A 188 16.44 -11.72 4.86
CA PRO A 188 17.53 -12.58 4.41
C PRO A 188 17.12 -14.06 4.23
N THR A 189 15.88 -14.41 4.54
CA THR A 189 15.36 -15.80 4.45
C THR A 189 14.07 -15.84 3.64
N PRO A 190 14.13 -15.64 2.31
CA PRO A 190 12.93 -15.59 1.47
C PRO A 190 12.13 -16.90 1.47
N ASP A 191 12.78 -18.04 1.75
CA ASP A 191 12.12 -19.34 1.93
C ASP A 191 11.14 -19.37 3.12
N ARG A 192 11.28 -18.42 4.05
CA ARG A 192 10.43 -18.28 5.24
C ARG A 192 9.30 -17.29 5.07
N LEU A 193 9.27 -16.49 3.99
CA LEU A 193 8.21 -15.51 3.74
C LEU A 193 6.82 -16.14 3.75
N TRP A 194 6.67 -17.34 3.20
CA TRP A 194 5.40 -18.06 3.24
C TRP A 194 4.94 -18.35 4.69
N GLN A 195 5.87 -18.67 5.59
CA GLN A 195 5.55 -18.93 7.00
C GLN A 195 5.06 -17.64 7.67
N VAL A 196 5.75 -16.52 7.41
CA VAL A 196 5.37 -15.18 7.89
C VAL A 196 4.02 -14.75 7.35
N TYR A 197 3.78 -14.92 6.05
CA TYR A 197 2.49 -14.66 5.41
C TYR A 197 1.35 -15.49 6.02
N ARG A 198 1.64 -16.71 6.51
CA ARG A 198 0.68 -17.57 7.24
C ARG A 198 0.52 -17.22 8.73
N GLY A 199 1.08 -16.11 9.19
CA GLY A 199 1.03 -15.68 10.58
C GLY A 199 1.87 -16.56 11.52
N ARG A 200 2.95 -17.15 11.00
CA ARG A 200 3.92 -17.96 11.77
C ARG A 200 5.31 -17.34 11.60
N GLY A 201 6.28 -17.66 12.45
CA GLY A 201 7.66 -17.24 12.22
C GLY A 201 8.33 -16.63 13.43
N SER A 202 7.57 -15.98 14.32
CA SER A 202 8.06 -15.33 15.55
C SER A 202 8.97 -16.22 16.40
N ASP A 203 8.65 -17.53 16.45
CA ASP A 203 9.33 -18.49 17.29
C ASP A 203 10.43 -19.27 16.55
N THR A 204 10.50 -19.12 15.22
CA THR A 204 11.35 -19.92 14.33
C THR A 204 12.37 -19.10 13.54
N MET A 205 12.26 -17.77 13.60
CA MET A 205 13.15 -16.81 12.94
C MET A 205 13.80 -15.92 14.00
N VAL A 206 14.97 -15.39 13.67
CA VAL A 206 15.57 -14.31 14.47
C VAL A 206 14.68 -13.07 14.34
N SER A 207 14.46 -12.34 15.43
CA SER A 207 13.53 -11.20 15.50
C SER A 207 13.72 -10.21 14.34
N SER A 208 14.96 -9.80 14.06
CA SER A 208 15.25 -8.86 12.95
C SER A 208 14.93 -9.41 11.56
N ALA A 209 15.03 -10.72 11.35
CA ALA A 209 14.64 -11.34 10.08
C ALA A 209 13.12 -11.50 9.96
N PHE A 210 12.43 -11.68 11.10
CA PHE A 210 10.97 -11.73 11.14
C PHE A 210 10.37 -10.35 10.86
N GLU A 211 10.88 -9.30 11.51
CA GLU A 211 10.51 -7.90 11.27
C GLU A 211 10.73 -7.51 9.80
N ALA A 212 11.92 -7.78 9.25
CA ALA A 212 12.20 -7.52 7.83
C ALA A 212 11.25 -8.29 6.87
N ALA A 213 10.83 -9.51 7.25
CA ALA A 213 9.85 -10.27 6.46
C ALA A 213 8.45 -9.66 6.53
N GLN A 214 8.06 -9.10 7.68
CA GLN A 214 6.80 -8.38 7.83
C GLN A 214 6.80 -7.11 6.98
N GLU A 215 7.88 -6.32 7.03
CA GLU A 215 8.05 -5.12 6.19
C GLU A 215 7.99 -5.47 4.69
N ASP A 216 8.70 -6.51 4.25
CA ASP A 216 8.67 -6.95 2.86
C ASP A 216 7.27 -7.43 2.42
N LEU A 217 6.56 -8.17 3.28
CA LEU A 217 5.19 -8.61 3.00
C LEU A 217 4.21 -7.44 2.99
N ALA A 218 4.36 -6.50 3.92
CA ALA A 218 3.60 -5.27 3.94
C ALA A 218 3.81 -4.54 2.62
N ALA A 219 5.05 -4.43 2.13
CA ALA A 219 5.40 -3.82 0.86
C ALA A 219 4.83 -4.57 -0.36
N LEU A 220 4.93 -5.88 -0.42
CA LEU A 220 4.43 -6.70 -1.53
C LEU A 220 2.89 -6.80 -1.55
N SER A 221 2.25 -6.69 -0.39
CA SER A 221 0.80 -6.83 -0.18
C SER A 221 0.15 -7.98 -0.95
N PRO A 222 0.61 -9.23 -0.73
CA PRO A 222 -0.04 -10.39 -1.33
C PRO A 222 -1.52 -10.49 -0.89
N PRO A 223 -2.44 -10.83 -1.81
CA PRO A 223 -3.81 -11.17 -1.47
C PRO A 223 -3.86 -12.23 -0.38
N GLN A 224 -4.89 -12.20 0.45
CA GLN A 224 -5.11 -13.22 1.47
C GLN A 224 -5.59 -14.54 0.85
N GLY A 225 -5.49 -15.63 1.62
CA GLY A 225 -6.01 -16.95 1.21
C GLY A 225 -5.23 -17.66 0.10
N LEU A 226 -4.13 -17.08 -0.39
CA LEU A 226 -3.27 -17.75 -1.38
C LEU A 226 -2.74 -19.08 -0.86
N THR A 227 -2.66 -20.07 -1.75
CA THR A 227 -1.84 -21.27 -1.55
C THR A 227 -0.36 -20.93 -1.65
N GLN A 228 0.53 -21.81 -1.19
CA GLN A 228 1.97 -21.54 -1.26
C GLN A 228 2.45 -21.31 -2.70
N ASP A 229 1.92 -22.07 -3.66
CA ASP A 229 2.28 -21.92 -5.08
C ASP A 229 1.80 -20.58 -5.64
N LEU A 230 0.56 -20.17 -5.32
CA LEU A 230 0.02 -18.88 -5.76
C LEU A 230 0.72 -17.70 -5.08
N PHE A 231 1.09 -17.84 -3.81
CA PHE A 231 1.91 -16.85 -3.10
C PHE A 231 3.28 -16.69 -3.76
N THR A 232 3.95 -17.82 -4.04
CA THR A 232 5.27 -17.82 -4.70
C THR A 232 5.18 -17.17 -6.08
N ALA A 233 4.14 -17.51 -6.86
CA ALA A 233 3.88 -16.93 -8.17
C ALA A 233 3.55 -15.43 -8.08
N TYR A 234 2.80 -15.01 -7.06
CA TYR A 234 2.48 -13.60 -6.81
C TYR A 234 3.75 -12.80 -6.53
N VAL A 235 4.57 -13.22 -5.56
CA VAL A 235 5.82 -12.52 -5.21
C VAL A 235 6.76 -12.47 -6.40
N ALA A 236 6.95 -13.59 -7.10
CA ALA A 236 7.74 -13.64 -8.34
C ALA A 236 7.17 -12.71 -9.43
N GLY A 237 5.85 -12.60 -9.54
CA GLY A 237 5.16 -11.72 -10.48
C GLY A 237 5.39 -10.24 -10.18
N ILE A 238 5.33 -9.84 -8.91
CA ILE A 238 5.65 -8.47 -8.48
C ILE A 238 7.13 -8.17 -8.72
N MET A 239 8.02 -9.07 -8.31
CA MET A 239 9.46 -8.92 -8.52
C MET A 239 9.82 -8.70 -9.99
N LYS A 240 9.24 -9.48 -10.92
CA LYS A 240 9.48 -9.31 -12.38
C LYS A 240 9.07 -7.95 -12.93
N GLN A 241 8.15 -7.27 -12.26
CA GLN A 241 7.66 -5.94 -12.67
C GLN A 241 8.48 -4.80 -12.04
N MET A 242 9.42 -5.12 -11.14
CA MET A 242 10.27 -4.11 -10.51
C MET A 242 11.31 -3.56 -11.50
N PRO A 243 11.48 -2.23 -11.58
CA PRO A 243 12.54 -1.61 -12.39
C PRO A 243 13.94 -2.12 -12.01
N LEU A 244 14.20 -2.25 -10.70
CA LEU A 244 15.46 -2.76 -10.18
C LEU A 244 15.77 -4.17 -10.71
N LEU A 245 14.78 -5.07 -10.70
CA LEU A 245 14.98 -6.43 -11.19
C LEU A 245 15.13 -6.47 -12.71
N THR A 246 14.45 -5.59 -13.43
CA THR A 246 14.62 -5.50 -14.89
C THR A 246 16.06 -5.16 -15.27
N GLU A 247 16.70 -4.24 -14.54
CA GLU A 247 18.10 -3.91 -14.77
C GLU A 247 19.06 -5.01 -14.28
N ILE A 248 18.81 -5.60 -13.12
CA ILE A 248 19.59 -6.76 -12.64
C ILE A 248 19.51 -7.93 -13.63
N ASP A 249 18.36 -8.22 -14.21
CA ASP A 249 18.19 -9.28 -15.23
C ASP A 249 19.02 -9.01 -16.48
N LYS A 250 19.09 -7.75 -16.93
CA LYS A 250 19.95 -7.34 -18.06
C LYS A 250 21.43 -7.53 -17.73
N LEU A 251 21.86 -7.10 -16.55
CA LEU A 251 23.27 -7.20 -16.12
C LEU A 251 23.67 -8.67 -15.90
N ALA A 252 22.80 -9.47 -15.28
CA ALA A 252 23.04 -10.89 -15.01
C ALA A 252 23.12 -11.75 -16.28
N ALA A 253 22.62 -11.27 -17.43
CA ALA A 253 22.76 -11.94 -18.71
C ALA A 253 24.24 -12.03 -19.17
N ALA A 254 25.08 -11.07 -18.77
CA ALA A 254 26.52 -11.06 -19.04
C ALA A 254 27.35 -11.69 -17.90
N GLY A 255 26.70 -12.11 -16.80
CA GLY A 255 27.35 -12.47 -15.54
C GLY A 255 27.56 -11.21 -14.69
N LEU A 256 26.76 -11.08 -13.63
CA LEU A 256 26.80 -9.93 -12.72
C LEU A 256 27.66 -10.27 -11.51
N THR A 257 28.83 -9.65 -11.41
CA THR A 257 29.73 -9.76 -10.25
C THR A 257 29.22 -8.92 -9.07
N ASP A 258 29.63 -9.27 -7.85
CA ASP A 258 29.30 -8.49 -6.65
C ASP A 258 29.79 -7.03 -6.74
N THR A 259 30.97 -6.77 -7.33
CA THR A 259 31.46 -5.40 -7.53
C THR A 259 30.53 -4.58 -8.42
N GLN A 260 30.13 -5.14 -9.58
CA GLN A 260 29.21 -4.47 -10.50
C GLN A 260 27.82 -4.26 -9.89
N ALA A 261 27.35 -5.21 -9.06
CA ALA A 261 26.08 -5.09 -8.38
C ALA A 261 26.13 -3.99 -7.30
N HIS A 262 27.24 -3.86 -6.57
CA HIS A 262 27.41 -2.79 -5.59
C HIS A 262 27.44 -1.41 -6.28
N GLU A 263 28.22 -1.25 -7.36
CA GLU A 263 28.24 -0.02 -8.15
C GLU A 263 26.84 0.37 -8.63
N PHE A 264 26.11 -0.60 -9.20
CA PHE A 264 24.74 -0.39 -9.65
C PHE A 264 23.78 0.02 -8.51
N LEU A 265 23.86 -0.62 -7.34
CA LEU A 265 23.00 -0.29 -6.20
C LEU A 265 23.34 1.08 -5.62
N THR A 266 24.61 1.47 -5.58
CA THR A 266 25.04 2.82 -5.19
C THR A 266 24.47 3.88 -6.13
N ASP A 267 24.54 3.64 -7.44
CA ASP A 267 24.02 4.58 -8.45
C ASP A 267 22.48 4.73 -8.40
N ASN A 268 21.74 3.69 -7.97
CA ASN A 268 20.27 3.66 -8.04
C ASN A 268 19.55 3.87 -6.69
N LEU A 269 20.20 3.60 -5.56
CA LEU A 269 19.64 3.80 -4.22
C LEU A 269 20.24 5.04 -3.52
N GLY A 270 21.34 5.59 -4.06
CA GLY A 270 22.07 6.71 -3.46
C GLY A 270 22.78 6.35 -2.16
N ASP A 271 23.41 7.36 -1.53
CA ASP A 271 24.16 7.23 -0.27
C ASP A 271 23.26 7.07 0.99
N THR A 272 21.98 6.73 0.82
CA THR A 272 21.01 6.59 1.93
C THR A 272 21.28 5.36 2.81
N VAL A 273 22.17 4.47 2.38
CA VAL A 273 22.54 3.26 3.12
C VAL A 273 23.94 3.43 3.73
N ALA A 274 24.07 3.21 5.04
CA ALA A 274 25.37 3.27 5.74
C ALA A 274 26.44 2.39 5.06
N GLU A 275 27.72 2.73 5.23
CA GLU A 275 28.85 1.97 4.67
C GLU A 275 28.70 0.45 4.90
N GLY A 276 28.69 -0.32 3.80
CA GLY A 276 28.49 -1.78 3.83
C GLY A 276 27.03 -2.26 3.67
N GLY A 277 26.05 -1.36 3.73
CA GLY A 277 24.65 -1.72 3.57
C GLY A 277 24.27 -2.14 2.15
N HIS A 278 24.89 -1.60 1.10
CA HIS A 278 24.67 -2.07 -0.27
C HIS A 278 25.09 -3.53 -0.49
N ALA A 279 26.15 -3.99 0.20
CA ALA A 279 26.58 -5.38 0.14
C ALA A 279 25.57 -6.31 0.83
N GLN A 280 24.99 -5.86 1.94
CA GLN A 280 23.92 -6.57 2.62
C GLN A 280 22.64 -6.61 1.77
N VAL A 281 22.25 -5.50 1.15
CA VAL A 281 21.12 -5.43 0.21
C VAL A 281 21.34 -6.39 -0.96
N TRP A 282 22.52 -6.35 -1.59
CA TRP A 282 22.83 -7.26 -2.69
C TRP A 282 22.77 -8.73 -2.30
N ARG A 283 23.27 -9.06 -1.10
CA ARG A 283 23.18 -10.42 -0.56
C ARG A 283 21.72 -10.87 -0.42
N VAL A 284 20.84 -10.02 0.11
CA VAL A 284 19.41 -10.34 0.25
C VAL A 284 18.76 -10.51 -1.11
N VAL A 285 19.01 -9.59 -2.05
CA VAL A 285 18.50 -9.65 -3.42
C VAL A 285 18.91 -10.98 -4.10
N LYS A 286 20.18 -11.40 -3.98
CA LYS A 286 20.64 -12.70 -4.51
C LYS A 286 19.83 -13.87 -3.98
N LEU A 287 19.56 -13.91 -2.67
CA LEU A 287 18.80 -14.99 -2.04
C LEU A 287 17.36 -15.02 -2.57
N TRP A 288 16.73 -13.86 -2.73
CA TRP A 288 15.39 -13.74 -3.29
C TRP A 288 15.34 -14.20 -4.74
N LEU A 289 16.33 -13.84 -5.56
CA LEU A 289 16.38 -14.26 -6.96
C LEU A 289 16.52 -15.76 -7.13
N VAL A 290 17.41 -16.38 -6.35
CA VAL A 290 17.56 -17.84 -6.37
C VAL A 290 16.29 -18.54 -5.86
N HIS A 291 15.61 -17.96 -4.86
CA HIS A 291 14.42 -18.56 -4.27
C HIS A 291 13.20 -18.48 -5.21
N PHE A 292 12.87 -17.29 -5.72
CA PHE A 292 11.66 -17.06 -6.52
C PHE A 292 11.85 -17.36 -8.02
N PHE A 293 13.11 -17.43 -8.49
CA PHE A 293 13.43 -17.72 -9.89
C PHE A 293 14.52 -18.80 -10.02
N PRO A 294 14.35 -19.99 -9.41
CA PRO A 294 15.40 -21.03 -9.34
C PRO A 294 15.82 -21.58 -10.71
N GLY A 295 14.98 -21.44 -11.74
CA GLY A 295 15.32 -21.82 -13.13
C GLY A 295 16.00 -20.69 -13.92
N SER A 296 15.87 -19.44 -13.50
CA SER A 296 16.37 -18.27 -14.23
C SER A 296 17.66 -17.71 -13.62
N TYR A 297 17.99 -18.04 -12.38
CA TYR A 297 19.20 -17.56 -11.72
C TYR A 297 19.89 -18.66 -10.93
N ARG A 298 21.22 -18.67 -10.97
CA ARG A 298 22.06 -19.51 -10.12
C ARG A 298 23.23 -18.70 -9.59
N LEU A 299 23.71 -19.09 -8.41
CA LEU A 299 24.96 -18.59 -7.84
C LEU A 299 26.07 -19.54 -8.24
N GLU A 300 27.12 -19.02 -8.89
CA GLU A 300 28.33 -19.80 -9.14
C GLU A 300 29.24 -19.74 -7.92
N THR A 301 29.28 -20.84 -7.16
CA THR A 301 30.04 -20.96 -5.93
C THR A 301 31.54 -20.83 -6.22
N GLY A 302 32.20 -19.86 -5.59
CA GLY A 302 33.63 -19.59 -5.72
C GLY A 302 33.99 -18.34 -6.53
N GLN A 303 33.03 -17.69 -7.20
CA GLN A 303 33.27 -16.42 -7.92
C GLN A 303 32.30 -15.28 -7.55
N GLU A 304 31.30 -15.52 -6.69
CA GLU A 304 30.29 -14.52 -6.29
C GLU A 304 29.64 -13.83 -7.52
N VAL A 305 29.35 -14.62 -8.56
CA VAL A 305 28.70 -14.15 -9.78
C VAL A 305 27.27 -14.68 -9.84
N LEU A 306 26.32 -13.77 -10.07
CA LEU A 306 24.95 -14.12 -10.42
C LEU A 306 24.85 -14.29 -11.94
N VAL A 307 24.45 -15.48 -12.39
CA VAL A 307 24.34 -15.81 -13.81
C VAL A 307 22.92 -16.18 -14.17
N LYS A 308 22.41 -15.64 -15.28
CA LYS A 308 21.12 -16.03 -15.85
C LYS A 308 21.16 -17.48 -16.35
N GLY A 309 20.27 -18.32 -15.85
CA GLY A 309 20.03 -19.67 -16.34
C GLY A 309 19.55 -19.65 -17.79
N ARG A 310 20.00 -20.61 -18.61
CA ARG A 310 19.34 -20.86 -19.91
C ARG A 310 18.00 -21.52 -19.62
N GLU A 311 16.89 -20.88 -19.99
CA GLU A 311 15.61 -21.58 -20.08
C GLU A 311 15.82 -22.79 -21.00
N LEU A 312 15.75 -23.99 -20.42
CA LEU A 312 15.59 -25.18 -21.25
C LEU A 312 14.18 -25.10 -21.84
N PRO A 313 14.02 -25.23 -23.17
CA PRO A 313 12.69 -25.23 -23.77
C PRO A 313 11.84 -26.32 -23.10
N PRO A 314 10.54 -26.06 -22.87
CA PRO A 314 9.66 -27.03 -22.24
C PRO A 314 9.68 -28.33 -23.06
N ARG A 315 9.86 -29.46 -22.37
CA ARG A 315 9.78 -30.81 -22.95
C ARG A 315 8.33 -31.19 -23.21
#